data_AF-A0A9D2XAP3-F1
#
_entry.id   AF-A0A9D2XAP3-F1
#
_cell.length_a   1.000
_cell.length_b   1.000
_cell.length_c   1.000
_cell.angle_alpha   90.00
_cell.angle_beta   90.00
_cell.angle_gamma   90.00
#
_symmetry.space_group_name_H-M   'P 1'
#
loop_
_entity.id
_entity.type
_entity.pdbx_description
1 polymer ?
#
loop_
_entity_poly.entity_id
_entity_poly.type
_entity_poly.pdbx_seq_one_letter_code
_entity_poly.pdbx_strand_id
1 'polypeptide(L)'
;MDVTVIFTLLLLICSLTEAQLQQQPDPDTNSYVKPAGSHVEAGNPSEHQQTCTQDINAALREMSASLAGLKVEMKYLQKENEAKTRELELLKQQDQEKTKELELQKSVLDNLKQQDQAKTKELELQRRELDKLKQQDQANEKELELQKRELDKLKQQDQANKKELELQKRELDKLKQQDQAHEGELITIKASANITENQVEALRREGEVKQVAFSASLMDSGSGDVGPFNTKTPLVFRRVVTNIGNAYNPNTGTQFQ
;
A
#
# COMPACT_ATOMS: atom_id res chain seq x y z
N MET A 1 -15.73 35.96 -31.30
CA MET A 1 -16.42 36.98 -32.12
C MET A 1 -16.36 38.26 -31.33
N ASP A 2 -15.77 39.31 -31.91
CA ASP A 2 -15.39 40.55 -31.20
C ASP A 2 -16.61 41.32 -30.65
N VAL A 3 -16.51 41.82 -29.42
CA VAL A 3 -17.57 42.62 -28.75
C VAL A 3 -17.91 43.88 -29.55
N THR A 4 -16.95 44.38 -30.33
CA THR A 4 -17.09 45.49 -31.27
C THR A 4 -18.04 45.19 -32.43
N VAL A 5 -18.15 43.93 -32.87
CA VAL A 5 -19.06 43.51 -33.96
C VAL A 5 -20.51 43.43 -33.48
N ILE A 6 -20.71 43.09 -32.21
CA ILE A 6 -22.04 43.05 -31.59
C ILE A 6 -22.57 44.46 -31.36
N PHE A 7 -21.70 45.40 -30.98
CA PHE A 7 -22.08 46.81 -30.75
C PHE A 7 -22.43 47.54 -32.06
N THR A 8 -21.72 47.25 -33.16
CA THR A 8 -22.04 47.80 -34.48
C THR A 8 -23.33 47.21 -35.07
N LEU A 9 -23.62 45.93 -34.82
CA LEU A 9 -24.90 45.32 -35.19
C LEU A 9 -26.08 45.92 -34.40
N LEU A 10 -25.91 46.16 -33.10
CA LEU A 10 -26.94 46.78 -32.26
C LEU A 10 -27.24 48.24 -32.67
N LEU A 11 -26.22 49.02 -33.05
CA LEU A 11 -26.40 50.38 -33.57
C LEU A 11 -27.04 50.41 -34.97
N LEU A 12 -26.82 49.38 -35.79
CA LEU A 12 -27.48 49.23 -37.09
C LEU A 12 -28.97 48.87 -36.95
N ILE A 13 -29.34 48.06 -35.94
CA ILE A 13 -30.73 47.69 -35.68
C ILE A 13 -31.51 48.90 -35.13
N CYS A 14 -30.88 49.76 -34.32
CA CYS A 14 -31.51 50.97 -33.81
C CYS A 14 -31.84 52.00 -34.92
N SER A 15 -31.00 52.15 -35.95
CA SER A 15 -31.20 53.13 -37.03
C SER A 15 -32.26 52.72 -38.07
N LEU A 16 -32.62 51.44 -38.17
CA LEU A 16 -33.73 50.99 -39.03
C LEU A 16 -35.12 51.28 -38.43
N THR A 17 -35.20 51.65 -37.15
CA THR A 17 -36.48 51.94 -36.47
C THR A 17 -36.98 53.38 -36.66
N GLU A 18 -36.15 54.29 -37.16
CA GLU A 18 -36.52 55.70 -37.38
C GLU A 18 -37.14 55.97 -38.77
N ALA A 19 -37.16 55.00 -39.69
CA ALA A 19 -37.60 55.23 -41.07
C ALA A 19 -39.11 55.02 -41.35
N GLN A 20 -39.98 54.88 -40.33
CA GLN A 20 -41.42 54.63 -40.55
C GLN A 20 -42.37 55.43 -39.63
N LEU A 21 -41.91 56.53 -39.01
CA LEU A 21 -42.81 57.41 -38.25
C LEU A 21 -42.74 58.86 -38.72
N GLN A 22 -43.11 59.11 -39.98
CA GLN A 22 -43.36 60.48 -40.42
C GLN A 22 -44.32 60.54 -41.62
N GLN A 23 -45.61 60.64 -41.33
CA GLN A 23 -46.54 61.43 -42.15
C GLN A 23 -47.85 61.70 -41.38
N GLN A 24 -47.88 62.87 -40.74
CA GLN A 24 -49.10 63.65 -40.55
C GLN A 24 -49.44 64.29 -41.91
N PRO A 25 -50.72 64.52 -42.24
CA PRO A 25 -51.12 65.92 -42.35
C PRO A 25 -52.51 66.25 -41.79
N ASP A 26 -52.63 67.55 -41.54
CA ASP A 26 -53.71 68.34 -40.95
C ASP A 26 -55.12 68.17 -41.56
N PRO A 27 -56.16 68.54 -40.78
CA PRO A 27 -57.55 68.45 -41.20
C PRO A 27 -58.00 69.77 -41.86
N ASP A 28 -57.87 69.88 -43.18
CA ASP A 28 -58.44 70.99 -43.92
C ASP A 28 -59.66 70.56 -44.75
N THR A 29 -60.79 71.19 -44.40
CA THR A 29 -61.65 71.85 -45.38
C THR A 29 -62.36 70.95 -46.38
N ASN A 30 -63.52 70.39 -46.00
CA ASN A 30 -64.55 70.11 -47.01
C ASN A 30 -65.43 71.35 -47.16
N SER A 31 -65.13 72.08 -48.23
CA SER A 31 -65.81 73.27 -48.70
C SER A 31 -66.92 72.88 -49.67
N TYR A 32 -68.02 73.66 -49.61
CA TYR A 32 -69.07 73.82 -50.62
C TYR A 32 -69.94 72.58 -50.93
N VAL A 33 -71.26 72.62 -50.83
CA VAL A 33 -72.13 73.49 -51.64
C VAL A 33 -73.39 73.91 -50.87
N LYS A 34 -73.60 75.22 -50.78
CA LYS A 34 -74.90 75.88 -50.53
C LYS A 34 -75.13 76.78 -51.75
N PRO A 35 -76.22 76.63 -52.55
CA PRO A 35 -76.48 77.54 -53.65
C PRO A 35 -77.31 78.75 -53.19
N ALA A 36 -76.98 79.92 -53.71
CA ALA A 36 -77.79 81.13 -53.65
C ALA A 36 -77.96 81.69 -55.08
N GLY A 37 -79.17 82.19 -55.40
CA GLY A 37 -79.52 82.94 -56.62
C GLY A 37 -80.63 82.25 -57.44
N SER A 38 -81.91 82.51 -57.17
CA SER A 38 -82.77 83.57 -57.73
C SER A 38 -83.40 83.25 -59.10
N HIS A 39 -84.72 83.03 -59.16
CA HIS A 39 -85.66 83.77 -60.02
C HIS A 39 -87.10 83.31 -59.73
N VAL A 40 -88.02 84.27 -59.68
CA VAL A 40 -89.48 84.12 -59.61
C VAL A 40 -89.99 83.89 -61.03
N GLU A 41 -90.73 82.82 -61.33
CA GLU A 41 -91.93 82.90 -62.20
C GLU A 41 -92.71 81.58 -62.26
N ALA A 42 -93.99 81.71 -62.60
CA ALA A 42 -95.12 80.82 -62.30
C ALA A 42 -95.21 79.51 -63.12
N GLY A 43 -95.82 78.47 -62.53
CA GLY A 43 -96.30 77.32 -63.30
C GLY A 43 -96.65 76.05 -62.48
N ASN A 44 -97.92 75.94 -62.11
CA ASN A 44 -98.77 74.82 -61.65
C ASN A 44 -98.26 73.38 -61.29
N PRO A 45 -99.01 72.67 -60.40
CA PRO A 45 -98.55 71.53 -59.61
C PRO A 45 -99.18 70.19 -60.03
N SER A 46 -98.40 69.13 -60.28
CA SER A 46 -98.97 67.76 -60.22
C SER A 46 -98.00 66.56 -60.26
N GLU A 47 -96.80 66.65 -60.83
CA GLU A 47 -95.94 65.44 -60.99
C GLU A 47 -94.75 65.36 -60.02
N HIS A 48 -94.37 66.44 -59.34
CA HIS A 48 -93.17 66.47 -58.49
C HIS A 48 -93.36 65.83 -57.10
N GLN A 49 -94.62 65.66 -56.66
CA GLN A 49 -94.94 65.15 -55.32
C GLN A 49 -94.79 63.61 -55.23
N GLN A 50 -94.92 62.89 -56.34
CA GLN A 50 -94.83 61.42 -56.37
C GLN A 50 -93.38 60.92 -56.53
N THR A 51 -92.55 61.61 -57.32
CA THR A 51 -91.12 61.31 -57.50
C THR A 51 -90.29 61.65 -56.25
N CYS A 52 -90.54 62.79 -55.61
CA CYS A 52 -89.84 63.20 -54.38
C CYS A 52 -90.12 62.23 -53.21
N THR A 53 -91.34 61.69 -53.12
CA THR A 53 -91.70 60.73 -52.07
C THR A 53 -91.09 59.34 -52.34
N GLN A 54 -90.88 58.95 -53.59
CA GLN A 54 -90.20 57.70 -53.94
C GLN A 54 -88.69 57.75 -53.67
N ASP A 55 -88.02 58.86 -53.97
CA ASP A 55 -86.58 59.04 -53.69
C ASP A 55 -86.26 59.07 -52.19
N ILE A 56 -87.10 59.73 -51.37
CA ILE A 56 -86.96 59.72 -49.90
C ILE A 56 -87.11 58.30 -49.34
N ASN A 57 -88.07 57.53 -49.85
CA ASN A 57 -88.27 56.14 -49.45
C ASN A 57 -87.14 55.21 -49.92
N ALA A 58 -86.58 55.45 -51.11
CA ALA A 58 -85.40 54.74 -51.60
C ALA A 58 -84.17 55.02 -50.72
N ALA A 59 -83.90 56.29 -50.40
CA ALA A 59 -82.82 56.68 -49.49
C ALA A 59 -83.01 56.12 -48.08
N LEU A 60 -84.22 56.12 -47.54
CA LEU A 60 -84.54 55.48 -46.25
C LEU A 60 -84.32 53.96 -46.28
N ARG A 61 -84.63 53.30 -47.40
CA ARG A 61 -84.36 51.88 -47.60
C ARG A 61 -82.88 51.57 -47.69
N GLU A 62 -82.10 52.41 -48.37
CA GLU A 62 -80.64 52.30 -48.45
C GLU A 62 -79.96 52.59 -47.10
N MET A 63 -80.42 53.60 -46.36
CA MET A 63 -79.95 53.87 -45.00
C MET A 63 -80.31 52.73 -44.06
N SER A 64 -81.51 52.14 -44.19
CA SER A 64 -81.91 50.97 -43.40
C SER A 64 -81.09 49.73 -43.75
N ALA A 65 -80.77 49.52 -45.02
CA ALA A 65 -79.90 48.43 -45.47
C ALA A 65 -78.46 48.62 -44.97
N SER A 66 -77.92 49.84 -45.06
CA SER A 66 -76.59 50.20 -44.56
C SER A 66 -76.50 50.05 -43.04
N LEU A 67 -77.51 50.51 -42.30
CA LEU A 67 -77.59 50.35 -40.85
C LEU A 67 -77.70 48.87 -40.45
N ALA A 68 -78.45 48.07 -41.21
CA ALA A 68 -78.51 46.63 -41.02
C ALA A 68 -77.16 45.95 -41.29
N GLY A 69 -76.45 46.37 -42.34
CA GLY A 69 -75.09 45.91 -42.67
C GLY A 69 -74.09 46.22 -41.54
N LEU A 70 -74.03 47.48 -41.10
CA LEU A 70 -73.19 47.91 -39.97
C LEU A 70 -73.52 47.15 -38.68
N LYS A 71 -74.80 46.85 -38.43
CA LYS A 71 -75.23 46.06 -37.26
C LYS A 71 -74.75 44.62 -37.32
N VAL A 72 -74.70 44.02 -38.50
CA VAL A 72 -74.14 42.67 -38.70
C VAL A 72 -72.63 42.69 -38.48
N GLU A 73 -71.92 43.67 -39.05
CA GLU A 73 -70.47 43.82 -38.89
C GLU A 73 -70.07 44.09 -37.43
N MET A 74 -70.80 44.94 -36.72
CA MET A 74 -70.66 45.14 -35.26
C MET A 74 -70.77 43.82 -34.48
N LYS A 75 -71.78 43.00 -34.79
CA LYS A 75 -71.94 41.68 -34.15
C LYS A 75 -70.81 40.72 -34.49
N TYR A 76 -70.27 40.80 -35.71
CA TYR A 76 -69.13 39.99 -36.13
C TYR A 76 -67.86 40.41 -35.38
N LEU A 77 -67.53 41.70 -35.37
CA LEU A 77 -66.41 42.28 -34.62
C LEU A 77 -66.50 41.98 -33.13
N GLN A 78 -67.70 42.03 -32.54
CA GLN A 78 -67.91 41.65 -31.15
C GLN A 78 -67.54 40.18 -30.91
N LYS A 79 -68.03 39.26 -31.75
CA LYS A 79 -67.68 37.84 -31.65
C LYS A 79 -66.19 37.60 -31.86
N GLU A 80 -65.57 38.32 -32.78
CA GLU A 80 -64.12 38.22 -33.05
C GLU A 80 -63.31 38.71 -31.84
N ASN A 81 -63.71 39.83 -31.22
CA ASN A 81 -63.08 40.33 -30.00
C ASN A 81 -63.25 39.37 -28.82
N GLU A 82 -64.44 38.80 -28.63
CA GLU A 82 -64.69 37.78 -27.61
C GLU A 82 -63.82 36.52 -27.85
N ALA A 83 -63.64 36.12 -29.11
CA ALA A 83 -62.74 35.01 -29.46
C ALA A 83 -61.27 35.35 -29.15
N LYS A 84 -60.79 36.53 -29.54
CA LYS A 84 -59.42 37.01 -29.23
C LYS A 84 -59.18 37.13 -27.72
N THR A 85 -60.17 37.56 -26.94
CA THR A 85 -60.06 37.60 -25.47
C THR A 85 -59.86 36.20 -24.90
N ARG A 86 -60.61 35.19 -25.38
CA ARG A 86 -60.44 33.79 -24.95
C ARG A 86 -59.07 33.22 -25.37
N GLU A 87 -58.60 33.51 -26.58
CA GLU A 87 -57.26 33.10 -27.03
C GLU A 87 -56.17 33.71 -26.16
N LEU A 88 -56.29 35.00 -25.81
CA LEU A 88 -55.35 35.69 -24.93
C LEU A 88 -55.34 35.08 -23.51
N GLU A 89 -56.51 34.73 -22.97
CA GLU A 89 -56.61 34.04 -21.68
C GLU A 89 -55.95 32.66 -21.70
N LEU A 90 -56.15 31.90 -22.78
CA LEU A 90 -55.55 30.57 -22.95
C LEU A 90 -54.02 30.66 -23.09
N LEU A 91 -53.51 31.64 -23.84
CA LEU A 91 -52.08 31.90 -23.97
C LEU A 91 -51.47 32.26 -22.61
N LYS A 92 -52.14 33.11 -21.82
CA LYS A 92 -51.69 33.49 -20.48
C LYS A 92 -51.64 32.29 -19.52
N GLN A 93 -52.62 31.39 -19.60
CA GLN A 93 -52.61 30.13 -18.83
C GLN A 93 -51.42 29.25 -19.24
N GLN A 94 -51.18 29.09 -20.55
CA GLN A 94 -50.08 28.29 -21.06
C GLN A 94 -48.70 28.85 -20.64
N ASP A 95 -48.53 30.18 -20.65
CA ASP A 95 -47.29 30.81 -20.17
C ASP A 95 -47.09 30.63 -18.67
N GLN A 96 -48.17 30.68 -17.89
CA GLN A 96 -48.12 30.38 -16.45
C GLN A 96 -47.75 28.91 -16.18
N GLU A 97 -48.29 27.97 -16.95
CA GLU A 97 -47.95 26.55 -16.85
C GLU A 97 -46.49 26.28 -17.23
N LYS A 98 -46.02 26.83 -18.36
CA LYS A 98 -44.61 26.75 -18.77
C LYS A 98 -43.67 27.34 -17.73
N THR A 99 -44.07 28.43 -17.07
CA THR A 99 -43.27 29.05 -15.99
C THR A 99 -43.14 28.09 -14.80
N LYS A 100 -44.23 27.44 -14.38
CA LYS A 100 -44.21 26.42 -13.31
C LYS A 100 -43.38 25.20 -13.70
N GLU A 101 -43.50 24.74 -14.95
CA GLU A 101 -42.71 23.62 -15.46
C GLU A 101 -41.21 23.95 -15.44
N LEU A 102 -40.83 25.16 -15.88
CA LEU A 102 -39.45 25.61 -15.86
C LEU A 102 -38.89 25.72 -14.44
N GLU A 103 -39.70 26.17 -13.47
CA GLU A 103 -39.34 26.22 -12.06
C GLU A 103 -39.12 24.83 -11.47
N LEU A 104 -40.01 23.88 -11.79
CA LEU A 104 -39.86 22.48 -11.40
C LEU A 104 -38.59 21.85 -12.01
N GLN A 105 -38.32 22.09 -13.29
CA GLN A 105 -37.11 21.62 -13.97
C GLN A 105 -35.83 22.18 -13.32
N LYS A 106 -35.82 23.46 -12.94
CA LYS A 106 -34.68 24.06 -12.20
C LYS A 106 -34.46 23.37 -10.86
N SER A 107 -35.52 23.12 -10.09
CA SER A 107 -35.42 22.39 -8.82
C SER A 107 -34.89 20.97 -9.00
N VAL A 108 -35.37 20.24 -10.03
CA VAL A 108 -34.87 18.90 -10.36
C VAL A 108 -33.38 18.94 -10.73
N LEU A 109 -32.95 19.94 -11.50
CA LEU A 109 -31.54 20.11 -11.88
C LEU A 109 -30.64 20.37 -10.66
N ASP A 110 -31.10 21.20 -9.72
CA ASP A 110 -30.36 21.46 -8.48
C ASP A 110 -30.23 20.20 -7.61
N ASN A 111 -31.30 19.39 -7.51
CA ASN A 111 -31.27 18.12 -6.79
C ASN A 111 -30.30 17.12 -7.44
N LEU A 112 -30.33 16.99 -8.77
CA LEU A 112 -29.40 16.12 -9.50
C LEU A 112 -27.95 16.57 -9.29
N LYS A 113 -27.68 17.87 -9.36
CA LYS A 113 -26.33 18.42 -9.13
C LYS A 113 -25.84 18.13 -7.70
N GLN A 114 -26.70 18.25 -6.69
CA GLN A 114 -26.37 17.89 -5.32
C GLN A 114 -26.11 16.38 -5.18
N GLN A 115 -26.90 15.54 -5.83
CA GLN A 115 -26.72 14.09 -5.84
C GLN A 115 -25.37 13.70 -6.48
N ASP A 116 -25.01 14.31 -7.61
CA ASP A 116 -23.74 14.05 -8.28
C ASP A 116 -22.54 14.50 -7.43
N GLN A 117 -22.66 15.64 -6.73
CA GLN A 117 -21.66 16.07 -5.76
C GLN A 117 -21.52 15.10 -4.58
N ALA A 118 -22.64 14.58 -4.06
CA ALA A 118 -22.63 13.60 -2.98
C ALA A 118 -21.97 12.28 -3.42
N LYS A 119 -22.36 11.76 -4.59
CA LYS A 119 -21.75 10.55 -5.18
C LYS A 119 -20.25 10.72 -5.45
N THR A 120 -19.84 11.90 -5.92
CA THR A 120 -18.42 12.18 -6.15
C THR A 120 -17.61 12.10 -4.84
N LYS A 121 -18.14 12.67 -3.74
CA LYS A 121 -17.50 12.58 -2.43
C LYS A 121 -17.45 11.14 -1.90
N GLU A 122 -18.52 10.37 -2.10
CA GLU A 122 -18.59 8.96 -1.71
C GLU A 122 -17.53 8.12 -2.46
N LEU A 123 -17.41 8.31 -3.77
CA LEU A 123 -16.37 7.66 -4.58
C LEU A 123 -14.95 8.05 -4.14
N GLU A 124 -14.74 9.31 -3.75
CA GLU A 124 -13.45 9.76 -3.24
C GLU A 124 -13.10 9.10 -1.90
N LEU A 125 -14.08 8.95 -1.00
CA LEU A 125 -13.91 8.24 0.27
C LEU A 125 -13.57 6.76 0.04
N GLN A 126 -14.32 6.08 -0.82
CA GLN A 126 -14.07 4.68 -1.19
C GLN A 126 -12.67 4.51 -1.80
N ARG A 127 -12.23 5.44 -2.66
CA ARG A 127 -10.88 5.42 -3.24
C ARG A 127 -9.80 5.53 -2.17
N ARG A 128 -9.97 6.40 -1.17
CA ARG A 128 -9.03 6.52 -0.04
C ARG A 128 -8.98 5.25 0.81
N GLU A 129 -10.12 4.61 1.05
CA GLU A 129 -10.17 3.34 1.77
C GLU A 129 -9.47 2.22 1.01
N LEU A 130 -9.66 2.15 -0.30
CA LEU A 130 -8.97 1.21 -1.18
C LEU A 130 -7.45 1.42 -1.16
N ASP A 131 -7.00 2.68 -1.18
CA ASP A 131 -5.57 3.00 -1.08
C ASP A 131 -4.98 2.57 0.26
N LYS A 132 -5.71 2.75 1.38
CA LYS A 132 -5.29 2.26 2.70
C LYS A 132 -5.20 0.74 2.74
N LEU A 133 -6.20 0.04 2.20
CA LEU A 133 -6.22 -1.41 2.15
C LEU A 133 -5.03 -1.95 1.34
N LYS A 134 -4.77 -1.35 0.17
CA LYS A 134 -3.64 -1.72 -0.68
C LYS A 134 -2.28 -1.50 0.01
N GLN A 135 -2.12 -0.42 0.77
CA GLN A 135 -0.92 -0.17 1.56
C GLN A 135 -0.75 -1.21 2.67
N GLN A 136 -1.85 -1.58 3.34
CA GLN A 136 -1.84 -2.61 4.38
C GLN A 136 -1.46 -3.98 3.79
N ASP A 137 -2.02 -4.35 2.64
CA ASP A 137 -1.70 -5.61 1.96
C ASP A 137 -0.21 -5.68 1.59
N GLN A 138 0.35 -4.57 1.08
CA GLN A 138 1.79 -4.48 0.79
C GLN A 138 2.66 -4.57 2.06
N ALA A 139 2.20 -4.01 3.19
CA ALA A 139 2.91 -4.13 4.46
C ALA A 139 2.89 -5.58 4.98
N ASN A 140 1.73 -6.22 4.93
CA ASN A 140 1.54 -7.62 5.31
C ASN A 140 2.38 -8.57 4.45
N GLU A 141 2.48 -8.32 3.13
CA GLU A 141 3.29 -9.12 2.22
C GLU A 141 4.79 -9.05 2.56
N LYS A 142 5.29 -7.85 2.88
CA LYS A 142 6.69 -7.67 3.34
C LYS A 142 6.95 -8.35 4.68
N GLU A 143 6.01 -8.26 5.61
CA GLU A 143 6.12 -8.95 6.91
C GLU A 143 6.16 -10.47 6.73
N LEU A 144 5.30 -11.01 5.87
CA LEU A 144 5.30 -12.43 5.54
C LEU A 144 6.61 -12.88 4.89
N GLU A 145 7.21 -12.04 4.04
CA GLU A 145 8.52 -12.32 3.43
C GLU A 145 9.65 -12.34 4.48
N LEU A 146 9.64 -11.40 5.43
CA LEU A 146 10.59 -11.38 6.55
C LEU A 146 10.46 -12.63 7.42
N GLN A 147 9.24 -13.02 7.78
CA GLN A 147 8.98 -14.22 8.56
C GLN A 147 9.45 -15.50 7.84
N LYS A 148 9.23 -15.60 6.52
CA LYS A 148 9.75 -16.72 5.72
C LYS A 148 11.28 -16.80 5.78
N ARG A 149 11.96 -15.65 5.68
CA ARG A 149 13.42 -15.60 5.76
C ARG A 149 13.96 -15.99 7.13
N GLU A 150 13.28 -15.60 8.20
CA GLU A 150 13.64 -16.02 9.57
C GLU A 150 13.44 -17.53 9.77
N LEU A 151 12.34 -18.08 9.25
CA LEU A 151 12.09 -19.52 9.29
C LEU A 151 13.18 -20.32 8.55
N ASP A 152 13.64 -19.83 7.39
CA ASP A 152 14.74 -20.48 6.66
C ASP A 152 16.06 -20.44 7.42
N LYS A 153 16.39 -19.32 8.08
CA LYS A 153 17.56 -19.23 8.97
C LYS A 153 17.47 -20.23 10.12
N LEU A 154 16.32 -20.32 10.77
CA LEU A 154 16.11 -21.23 11.89
C LEU A 154 16.26 -22.70 11.44
N LYS A 155 15.69 -23.06 10.29
CA LYS A 155 15.86 -24.40 9.71
C LYS A 155 17.33 -24.74 9.40
N GLN A 156 18.09 -23.78 8.86
CA GLN A 156 19.51 -23.96 8.60
C GLN A 156 20.30 -24.15 9.91
N GLN A 157 19.98 -23.37 10.94
CA GLN A 157 20.60 -23.49 12.26
C GLN A 157 20.29 -24.84 12.91
N ASP A 158 19.04 -25.30 12.87
CA ASP A 158 18.66 -26.62 13.38
C ASP A 158 19.39 -27.75 12.64
N GLN A 159 19.58 -27.61 11.33
CA GLN A 159 20.36 -28.57 10.56
C GLN A 159 21.85 -28.56 10.95
N ALA A 160 22.44 -27.39 11.20
CA ALA A 160 23.81 -27.25 11.67
C ALA A 160 23.98 -27.86 13.06
N ASN A 161 23.10 -27.51 14.00
CA ASN A 161 23.08 -28.04 15.36
C ASN A 161 22.95 -29.57 15.37
N LYS A 162 22.12 -30.13 14.49
CA LYS A 162 21.98 -31.58 14.34
C LYS A 162 23.29 -32.26 13.91
N LYS A 163 24.01 -31.67 12.95
CA LYS A 163 25.31 -32.19 12.51
C LYS A 163 26.36 -32.11 13.60
N GLU A 164 26.38 -31.02 14.35
CA GLU A 164 27.30 -30.84 15.48
C GLU A 164 27.01 -31.86 16.59
N LEU A 165 25.74 -32.09 16.91
CA LEU A 165 25.34 -33.13 17.86
C LEU A 165 25.77 -34.53 17.42
N GLU A 166 25.67 -34.84 16.12
CA GLU A 166 26.17 -36.11 15.57
C GLU A 166 27.70 -36.24 15.67
N LEU A 167 28.45 -35.14 15.47
CA LEU A 167 29.90 -35.12 15.64
C LEU A 167 30.29 -35.36 17.11
N GLN A 168 29.65 -34.63 18.04
CA GLN A 168 29.87 -34.79 19.47
C GLN A 168 29.57 -36.22 19.94
N LYS A 169 28.52 -36.86 19.44
CA LYS A 169 28.23 -38.27 19.73
C LYS A 169 29.36 -39.19 19.29
N ARG A 170 29.93 -39.00 18.09
CA ARG A 170 31.06 -39.81 17.61
C ARG A 170 32.33 -39.59 18.44
N GLU A 171 32.60 -38.36 18.87
CA GLU A 171 33.74 -38.07 19.74
C GLU A 171 33.58 -38.73 21.11
N LEU A 172 32.37 -38.69 21.67
CA LEU A 172 32.05 -39.38 22.91
C LEU A 172 32.25 -40.90 22.79
N ASP A 173 31.82 -41.50 21.67
CA ASP A 173 32.03 -42.92 21.40
C ASP A 173 33.53 -43.29 21.31
N LYS A 174 34.35 -42.43 20.67
CA LYS A 174 35.81 -42.62 20.60
C LYS A 174 36.47 -42.54 21.97
N LEU A 175 36.09 -41.54 22.78
CA LEU A 175 36.66 -41.36 24.11
C LEU A 175 36.32 -42.57 25.00
N LYS A 176 35.08 -43.05 24.92
CA LYS A 176 34.63 -44.26 25.63
C LYS A 176 35.43 -45.50 25.23
N GLN A 177 35.77 -45.66 23.95
CA GLN A 177 36.62 -46.76 23.48
C GLN A 177 38.05 -46.64 24.00
N GLN A 178 38.62 -45.42 24.03
CA GLN A 178 39.94 -45.18 24.60
C GLN A 178 39.99 -45.48 26.10
N ASP A 179 38.97 -45.08 26.86
CA ASP A 179 38.89 -45.38 28.30
C ASP A 179 38.87 -46.90 28.55
N GLN A 180 38.09 -47.64 27.75
CA GLN A 180 38.07 -49.11 27.83
C GLN A 180 39.43 -49.74 27.48
N ALA A 181 40.13 -49.19 26.48
CA ALA A 181 41.46 -49.66 26.09
C ALA A 181 42.50 -49.38 27.19
N HIS A 182 42.52 -48.16 27.75
CA HIS A 182 43.40 -47.80 28.86
C HIS A 182 43.17 -48.67 30.09
N GLU A 183 41.92 -49.01 30.41
CA GLU A 183 41.61 -49.93 31.52
C GLU A 183 42.20 -51.34 31.28
N GLY A 184 42.15 -51.84 30.04
CA GLY A 184 42.81 -53.10 29.66
C GLY A 184 44.35 -53.05 29.78
N GLU A 185 44.96 -51.96 29.37
CA GLU A 185 46.41 -51.74 29.53
C GLU A 185 46.81 -51.67 31.01
N LEU A 186 46.02 -50.97 31.84
CA LEU A 186 46.22 -50.89 33.28
C LEU A 186 46.17 -52.27 33.95
N ILE A 187 45.23 -53.13 33.57
CA ILE A 187 45.16 -54.52 34.06
C ILE A 187 46.44 -55.28 33.69
N THR A 188 46.91 -55.12 32.45
CA THR A 188 48.11 -55.80 31.95
C THR A 188 49.38 -55.33 32.67
N ILE A 189 49.55 -54.02 32.83
CA ILE A 189 50.68 -53.42 33.56
C ILE A 189 50.65 -53.84 35.03
N LYS A 190 49.48 -53.88 35.67
CA LYS A 190 49.36 -54.35 37.05
C LYS A 190 49.77 -55.81 37.19
N ALA A 191 49.40 -56.66 36.25
CA ALA A 191 49.80 -58.07 36.24
C ALA A 191 51.32 -58.24 36.06
N SER A 192 51.93 -57.52 35.11
CA SER A 192 53.38 -57.58 34.88
C SER A 192 54.17 -56.99 36.05
N ALA A 193 53.68 -55.93 36.70
CA ALA A 193 54.26 -55.37 37.91
C ALA A 193 54.26 -56.40 39.05
N ASN A 194 53.14 -57.09 39.30
CA ASN A 194 53.08 -58.16 40.30
C ASN A 194 54.06 -59.30 39.99
N ILE A 195 54.19 -59.71 38.71
CA ILE A 195 55.16 -60.75 38.32
C ILE A 195 56.59 -60.28 38.61
N THR A 196 56.91 -59.04 38.22
CA THR A 196 58.24 -58.47 38.41
C THR A 196 58.57 -58.30 39.90
N GLU A 197 57.62 -57.83 40.71
CA GLU A 197 57.75 -57.72 42.16
C GLU A 197 58.06 -59.08 42.80
N ASN A 198 57.32 -60.13 42.41
CA ASN A 198 57.59 -61.50 42.86
C ASN A 198 58.98 -61.99 42.44
N GLN A 199 59.43 -61.69 41.21
CA GLN A 199 60.77 -62.05 40.75
C GLN A 199 61.88 -61.33 41.52
N VAL A 200 61.70 -60.02 41.78
CA VAL A 200 62.64 -59.21 42.55
C VAL A 200 62.72 -59.70 43.99
N GLU A 201 61.59 -60.01 44.63
CA GLU A 201 61.58 -60.61 45.96
C GLU A 201 62.31 -61.96 45.99
N ALA A 202 62.09 -62.83 45.00
CA ALA A 202 62.77 -64.12 44.93
C ALA A 202 64.30 -63.95 44.80
N LEU A 203 64.76 -63.06 43.91
CA LEU A 203 66.18 -62.76 43.75
C LEU A 203 66.79 -62.14 45.01
N ARG A 204 66.04 -61.27 45.69
CA ARG A 204 66.48 -60.68 46.96
C ARG A 204 66.66 -61.75 48.04
N ARG A 205 65.70 -62.67 48.19
CA ARG A 205 65.81 -63.82 49.11
C ARG A 205 66.99 -64.71 48.73
N GLU A 206 67.20 -64.94 47.42
CA GLU A 206 68.35 -65.70 46.95
C GLU A 206 69.69 -65.02 47.28
N GLY A 207 69.80 -63.71 47.10
CA GLY A 207 71.00 -62.94 47.47
C GLY A 207 71.25 -62.89 48.98
N GLU A 208 70.19 -62.87 49.80
CA GLU A 208 70.29 -63.00 51.25
C GLU A 208 70.87 -64.37 51.66
N VAL A 209 70.59 -65.44 50.91
CA VAL A 209 71.15 -66.79 51.11
C VAL A 209 72.55 -66.94 50.49
N LYS A 210 72.76 -66.41 49.28
CA LYS A 210 74.00 -66.53 48.48
C LYS A 210 74.84 -65.26 48.59
N GLN A 211 75.24 -64.90 49.80
CA GLN A 211 76.07 -63.73 50.03
C GLN A 211 77.50 -63.95 49.54
N VAL A 212 78.18 -62.88 49.12
CA VAL A 212 79.60 -62.92 48.80
C VAL A 212 80.38 -63.22 50.08
N ALA A 213 80.96 -64.42 50.17
CA ALA A 213 81.59 -64.89 51.39
C ALA A 213 82.86 -64.09 51.76
N PHE A 214 83.56 -63.54 50.78
CA PHE A 214 84.82 -62.83 50.99
C PHE A 214 85.04 -61.72 49.95
N SER A 215 85.32 -60.51 50.42
CA SER A 215 85.76 -59.40 49.57
C SER A 215 86.87 -58.61 50.28
N ALA A 216 87.99 -58.42 49.59
CA ALA A 216 89.17 -57.83 50.19
C ALA A 216 90.08 -57.16 49.15
N SER A 217 90.90 -56.23 49.63
CA SER A 217 91.91 -55.49 48.88
C SER A 217 93.27 -55.64 49.55
N LEU A 218 94.31 -55.75 48.73
CA LEU A 218 95.70 -55.80 49.20
C LEU A 218 96.14 -54.46 49.79
N MET A 219 95.50 -53.36 49.41
CA MET A 219 95.78 -52.01 49.90
C MET A 219 94.62 -51.47 50.74
N ASP A 220 94.95 -50.68 51.75
CA ASP A 220 93.96 -50.03 52.62
C ASP A 220 93.25 -48.85 51.93
N SER A 221 94.00 -48.09 51.13
CA SER A 221 93.49 -47.08 50.20
C SER A 221 94.53 -46.79 49.10
N GLY A 222 94.10 -46.15 48.00
CA GLY A 222 94.96 -45.79 46.86
C GLY A 222 95.26 -46.94 45.88
N SER A 223 96.11 -46.66 44.90
CA SER A 223 96.59 -47.61 43.89
C SER A 223 98.11 -47.73 43.97
N GLY A 224 98.65 -48.94 43.84
CA GLY A 224 100.07 -49.20 43.85
C GLY A 224 100.35 -50.69 43.63
N ASP A 225 101.55 -50.99 43.15
CA ASP A 225 101.93 -52.37 42.86
C ASP A 225 102.36 -53.09 44.16
N VAL A 226 101.82 -54.29 44.36
CA VAL A 226 102.19 -55.15 45.49
C VAL A 226 103.20 -56.17 44.98
N GLY A 227 104.47 -55.79 45.05
CA GLY A 227 105.62 -56.54 44.53
C GLY A 227 106.72 -55.59 44.01
N PRO A 228 107.79 -56.10 43.38
CA PRO A 228 108.05 -57.51 43.06
C PRO A 228 108.57 -58.31 44.28
N PHE A 229 108.15 -59.57 44.40
CA PHE A 229 108.68 -60.49 45.41
C PHE A 229 109.63 -61.50 44.75
N ASN A 230 110.84 -61.59 45.29
CA ASN A 230 111.90 -62.48 44.85
C ASN A 230 111.95 -63.81 45.65
N THR A 231 111.02 -63.99 46.59
CA THR A 231 110.82 -65.20 47.38
C THR A 231 109.31 -65.44 47.59
N LYS A 232 108.91 -66.62 48.07
CA LYS A 232 107.50 -66.96 48.33
C LYS A 232 106.96 -66.11 49.49
N THR A 233 106.33 -64.98 49.16
CA THR A 233 105.74 -64.03 50.12
C THR A 233 104.22 -64.20 50.19
N PRO A 234 103.64 -64.52 51.37
CA PRO A 234 102.19 -64.51 51.54
C PRO A 234 101.63 -63.10 51.39
N LEU A 235 100.56 -62.94 50.60
CA LEU A 235 99.86 -61.67 50.46
C LEU A 235 98.83 -61.50 51.56
N VAL A 236 98.96 -60.40 52.31
CA VAL A 236 98.01 -60.01 53.35
C VAL A 236 97.08 -58.96 52.79
N PHE A 237 95.79 -59.29 52.68
CA PHE A 237 94.75 -58.32 52.38
C PHE A 237 94.60 -57.37 53.57
N ARG A 238 95.00 -56.11 53.38
CA ARG A 238 94.98 -55.07 54.42
C ARG A 238 93.57 -54.57 54.70
N ARG A 239 92.72 -54.52 53.67
CA ARG A 239 91.32 -54.11 53.81
C ARG A 239 90.41 -55.24 53.42
N VAL A 240 89.73 -55.81 54.40
CA VAL A 240 88.74 -56.87 54.19
C VAL A 240 87.37 -56.25 54.37
N VAL A 241 86.63 -56.13 53.27
CA VAL A 241 85.31 -55.48 53.22
C VAL A 241 84.21 -56.46 53.60
N THR A 242 84.37 -57.75 53.30
CA THR A 242 83.42 -58.82 53.68
C THR A 242 84.20 -60.08 54.02
N ASN A 243 83.84 -60.74 55.12
CA ASN A 243 84.49 -61.95 55.63
C ASN A 243 83.48 -62.82 56.39
N ILE A 244 82.50 -63.33 55.65
CA ILE A 244 81.41 -64.11 56.23
C ILE A 244 81.98 -65.40 56.83
N GLY A 245 81.57 -65.72 58.05
CA GLY A 245 82.11 -66.86 58.81
C GLY A 245 83.47 -66.61 59.46
N ASN A 246 84.02 -65.38 59.38
CA ASN A 246 85.33 -65.02 59.93
C ASN A 246 86.48 -65.89 59.38
N ALA A 247 86.38 -66.31 58.13
CA ALA A 247 87.32 -67.22 57.46
C ALA A 247 88.71 -66.61 57.20
N TYR A 248 88.96 -65.34 57.51
CA TYR A 248 90.26 -64.69 57.34
C TYR A 248 90.57 -63.68 58.44
N ASN A 249 91.81 -63.60 58.90
CA ASN A 249 92.25 -62.60 59.87
C ASN A 249 93.19 -61.57 59.22
N PRO A 250 92.78 -60.29 59.10
CA PRO A 250 93.58 -59.25 58.44
C PRO A 250 94.85 -58.86 59.19
N ASN A 251 94.92 -59.09 60.52
CA ASN A 251 96.10 -58.77 61.31
C ASN A 251 97.24 -59.79 61.10
N THR A 252 96.89 -61.03 60.73
CA THR A 252 97.83 -62.16 60.63
C THR A 252 97.97 -62.71 59.21
N GLY A 253 97.03 -62.42 58.30
CA GLY A 253 97.03 -62.92 56.93
C GLY A 253 96.57 -64.36 56.76
N THR A 254 95.98 -64.97 57.79
CA THR A 254 95.64 -66.40 57.83
C THR A 254 94.19 -66.66 57.44
N GLN A 255 93.95 -67.66 56.58
CA GLN A 255 92.62 -68.18 56.24
C GLN A 255 92.23 -69.37 57.16
N PHE A 256 90.98 -69.44 57.57
CA PHE A 256 90.35 -70.53 58.32
C PHE A 256 89.28 -71.17 57.41
N GLN A 257 89.33 -72.49 57.25
CA GLN A 257 88.47 -73.27 56.35
C GLN A 257 87.39 -74.02 57.12
#